data_AF-A0AAN6H599-F1
#
_entry.id   AF-A0AAN6H599-F1
#
_cell.length_a   1.000
_cell.length_b   1.000
_cell.length_c   1.000
_cell.angle_alpha   90.00
_cell.angle_beta   90.00
_cell.angle_gamma   90.00
#
_symmetry.space_group_name_H-M   'P 1'
#
loop_
_entity.id
_entity.type
_entity.pdbx_description
1 polymer ?
#
loop_
_entity_poly.entity_id
_entity_poly.type
_entity_poly.pdbx_seq_one_letter_code
_entity_poly.pdbx_strand_id
1 'polypeptide(L)'
;MSGFEKNGSSDVAYQLEGLDPREKAERIAASFVPPTPEEERKVIQKLDRRLLPLVFVLYSLAVLDRSNLGNARLAGLTKSIDLSGNRYAWLGTIFYISYILFQWMQMGWKQFPAHMWCAGVVMLWGFIATIQAATTSWGGLMTCRFFLAIAEAAYGPGVPLYLSYFYPRERIGFRHGVFISGAAMANAYGGALAYAITQIHGSIKPWQILFIIEGLPTCILAVVVFFLLPDGITSARFLTKRDKEIALHFVARNQRLDVGKQQGLRVREMLEGFKDPKSWIPAFCYFGCNVSYASLPLFVPTIISEMGKWSPAQSNGLSAPPYLLCFFYIITICWLSDRFKMRGPFCALSATIGAIGFIILATATKTGARYFALFMAVQIFASVALLLAWTANIHATESKRAGGYVVLATVGQCGPLLGTNVFPDSEKPYFRKGMWISAAFCLLEMAREGVPEVEEYEDTSIARETGVHERHRYIW
;
A
#
# COMPACT_ATOMS: atom_id res chain seq x y z
N MET A 1 -2.83 62.94 -7.64
CA MET A 1 -3.80 61.85 -7.41
C MET A 1 -3.33 60.61 -8.15
N SER A 2 -3.49 59.46 -7.48
CA SER A 2 -3.28 58.07 -7.91
C SER A 2 -1.88 57.66 -8.38
N GLY A 3 -1.12 57.08 -7.44
CA GLY A 3 -0.25 55.96 -7.76
C GLY A 3 -1.07 54.69 -8.06
N PHE A 4 -0.44 53.77 -8.79
CA PHE A 4 -0.83 52.37 -8.84
C PHE A 4 0.44 51.52 -9.02
N GLU A 5 0.87 50.97 -7.89
CA GLU A 5 1.41 49.61 -7.68
C GLU A 5 2.31 49.01 -8.78
N LYS A 6 3.63 49.13 -8.57
CA LYS A 6 4.61 48.15 -9.04
C LYS A 6 5.10 47.32 -7.86
N ASN A 7 5.20 46.02 -8.08
CA ASN A 7 6.23 45.12 -7.55
C ASN A 7 6.33 44.90 -6.02
N GLY A 8 5.53 43.98 -5.47
CA GLY A 8 5.76 43.44 -4.12
C GLY A 8 6.70 42.22 -4.05
N SER A 9 6.99 41.54 -5.16
CA SER A 9 7.75 40.27 -5.16
C SER A 9 9.20 40.38 -5.64
N SER A 10 9.58 41.42 -6.38
CA SER A 10 10.98 41.63 -6.80
C SER A 10 11.83 42.26 -5.70
N ASP A 11 11.22 43.03 -4.81
CA ASP A 11 11.93 43.81 -3.79
C ASP A 11 12.44 42.93 -2.64
N VAL A 12 11.72 41.85 -2.28
CA VAL A 12 12.16 40.92 -1.22
C VAL A 12 13.36 40.09 -1.68
N ALA A 13 13.41 39.67 -2.95
CA ALA A 13 14.55 38.93 -3.49
C ALA A 13 15.82 39.80 -3.57
N TYR A 14 15.67 41.07 -3.95
CA TYR A 14 16.77 42.04 -4.00
C TYR A 14 17.29 42.44 -2.60
N GLN A 15 16.40 42.54 -1.61
CA GLN A 15 16.76 42.85 -0.21
C GLN A 15 17.49 41.72 0.53
N LEU A 16 17.55 40.52 -0.07
CA LEU A 16 18.23 39.36 0.49
C LEU A 16 19.62 39.15 -0.13
N GLU A 17 20.00 39.79 -1.23
CA GLU A 17 21.38 39.65 -1.74
C GLU A 17 22.37 40.42 -0.85
N GLY A 18 23.29 39.69 -0.20
CA GLY A 18 24.34 40.25 0.66
C GLY A 18 24.18 40.05 2.18
N LEU A 19 23.04 39.53 2.65
CA LEU A 19 22.79 39.26 4.08
C LEU A 19 23.40 37.93 4.56
N ASP A 20 23.88 37.91 5.81
CA ASP A 20 24.37 36.71 6.50
C ASP A 20 23.28 35.61 6.53
N PRO A 21 23.61 34.32 6.36
CA PRO A 21 22.60 33.26 6.28
C PRO A 21 21.67 33.17 7.50
N ARG A 22 22.12 33.62 8.68
CA ARG A 22 21.28 33.70 9.89
C ARG A 22 20.25 34.83 9.80
N GLU A 23 20.67 36.00 9.34
CA GLU A 23 19.80 37.17 9.16
C GLU A 23 18.75 36.94 8.06
N LYS A 24 19.13 36.22 6.99
CA LYS A 24 18.18 35.71 5.99
C LYS A 24 17.15 34.78 6.61
N ALA A 25 17.59 33.82 7.41
CA ALA A 25 16.69 32.85 8.05
C ALA A 25 15.73 33.54 9.03
N GLU A 26 16.21 34.52 9.80
CA GLU A 26 15.39 35.32 10.71
C GLU A 26 14.37 36.19 9.98
N ARG A 27 14.75 36.85 8.88
CA ARG A 27 13.80 37.64 8.08
C ARG A 27 12.78 36.77 7.34
N ILE A 28 13.18 35.60 6.86
CA ILE A 28 12.27 34.60 6.27
C ILE A 28 11.30 34.09 7.35
N ALA A 29 11.79 33.80 8.56
CA ALA A 29 10.95 33.41 9.70
C ALA A 29 10.01 34.54 10.15
N ALA A 30 10.45 35.79 10.13
CA ALA A 30 9.64 36.96 10.46
C ALA A 30 8.56 37.28 9.41
N SER A 31 8.79 36.92 8.14
CA SER A 31 7.79 37.05 7.07
C SER A 31 6.75 35.93 7.05
N PHE A 32 6.94 34.88 7.85
CA PHE A 32 6.08 33.71 7.85
C PHE A 32 4.80 33.96 8.65
N VAL A 33 3.67 34.06 7.94
CA VAL A 33 2.35 34.12 8.58
C VAL A 33 1.87 32.69 8.90
N PRO A 34 1.68 32.34 10.19
CA PRO A 34 1.22 31.02 10.57
C PRO A 34 -0.14 30.74 9.92
N PRO A 35 -0.31 29.56 9.29
CA PRO A 35 -1.54 29.23 8.58
C PRO A 35 -2.74 29.10 9.52
N THR A 36 -3.89 29.51 9.02
CA THR A 36 -5.17 29.20 9.69
C THR A 36 -5.53 27.72 9.50
N PRO A 37 -6.28 27.09 10.43
CA PRO A 37 -6.73 25.70 10.26
C PRO A 37 -7.53 25.45 8.97
N GLU A 38 -8.23 26.48 8.48
CA GLU A 38 -8.98 26.41 7.22
C GLU A 38 -8.06 26.37 5.99
N GLU A 39 -7.00 27.18 5.99
CA GLU A 39 -5.99 27.16 4.93
C GLU A 39 -5.27 25.82 4.87
N GLU A 40 -4.86 25.26 6.02
CA GLU A 40 -4.25 23.93 6.08
C GLU A 40 -5.18 22.86 5.51
N ARG A 41 -6.48 22.91 5.87
CA ARG A 41 -7.48 21.98 5.33
C ARG A 41 -7.62 22.11 3.81
N LYS A 42 -7.63 23.32 3.26
CA LYS A 42 -7.70 23.56 1.81
C LYS A 42 -6.47 23.00 1.09
N VAL A 43 -5.27 23.19 1.64
CA VAL A 43 -4.03 22.64 1.08
C VAL A 43 -4.05 21.11 1.08
N ILE A 44 -4.45 20.50 2.20
CA ILE A 44 -4.56 19.03 2.28
C ILE A 44 -5.59 18.48 1.30
N GLN A 45 -6.73 19.15 1.12
CA GLN A 45 -7.72 18.75 0.12
C GLN A 45 -7.19 18.86 -1.32
N LYS A 46 -6.35 19.86 -1.62
CA LYS A 46 -5.69 19.98 -2.93
C LYS A 46 -4.71 18.82 -3.15
N LEU A 47 -3.91 18.47 -2.14
CA LEU A 47 -3.01 17.30 -2.17
C LEU A 47 -3.82 16.02 -2.39
N ASP A 48 -4.88 15.81 -1.58
CA ASP A 48 -5.73 14.62 -1.64
C ASP A 48 -6.35 14.44 -3.03
N ARG A 49 -6.82 15.50 -3.67
CA ARG A 49 -7.45 15.43 -5.01
C ARG A 49 -6.49 15.13 -6.16
N ARG A 50 -5.19 15.37 -5.99
CA ARG A 50 -4.18 15.22 -7.05
C ARG A 50 -3.29 14.00 -6.85
N LEU A 51 -2.83 13.75 -5.63
CA LEU A 51 -1.90 12.68 -5.31
C LEU A 51 -2.61 11.35 -5.07
N LEU A 52 -3.68 11.34 -4.27
CA LEU A 52 -4.30 10.08 -3.86
C LEU A 52 -4.93 9.31 -5.03
N PRO A 53 -5.66 9.92 -5.98
CA PRO A 53 -6.19 9.18 -7.12
C PRO A 53 -5.08 8.52 -7.95
N LEU A 54 -3.97 9.23 -8.18
CA LEU A 54 -2.86 8.71 -8.96
C LEU A 54 -2.20 7.50 -8.28
N VAL A 55 -1.88 7.66 -6.99
CA VAL A 55 -1.27 6.63 -6.17
C VAL A 55 -2.20 5.43 -5.98
N PHE A 56 -3.50 5.68 -5.81
CA PHE A 56 -4.55 4.67 -5.73
C PHE A 56 -4.64 3.83 -7.00
N VAL A 57 -4.73 4.47 -8.16
CA VAL A 57 -4.86 3.76 -9.45
C VAL A 57 -3.61 2.93 -9.72
N LEU A 58 -2.42 3.49 -9.50
CA LEU A 58 -1.17 2.75 -9.68
C LEU A 58 -1.05 1.54 -8.77
N TYR A 59 -1.39 1.67 -7.49
CA TYR A 59 -1.38 0.53 -6.58
C TYR A 59 -2.45 -0.49 -6.92
N SER A 60 -3.61 -0.02 -7.36
CA SER A 60 -4.69 -0.88 -7.82
C SER A 60 -4.23 -1.73 -9.01
N LEU A 61 -3.60 -1.12 -10.02
CA LEU A 61 -3.03 -1.84 -11.14
C LEU A 61 -1.92 -2.84 -10.69
N ALA A 62 -1.09 -2.48 -9.70
CA ALA A 62 -0.06 -3.38 -9.19
C ALA A 62 -0.65 -4.64 -8.54
N VAL A 63 -1.69 -4.47 -7.74
CA VAL A 63 -2.39 -5.60 -7.12
C VAL A 63 -3.18 -6.39 -8.16
N LEU A 64 -3.72 -5.69 -9.17
CA LEU A 64 -4.42 -6.32 -10.28
C LEU A 64 -3.49 -7.34 -10.97
N ASP A 65 -2.27 -6.96 -11.34
CA ASP A 65 -1.29 -7.87 -11.94
C ASP A 65 -0.92 -9.08 -11.07
N ARG A 66 -0.87 -8.91 -9.75
CA ARG A 66 -0.69 -10.05 -8.82
C ARG A 66 -1.88 -10.99 -8.88
N SER A 67 -3.09 -10.45 -8.83
CA SER A 67 -4.36 -11.19 -8.84
C SER A 67 -4.61 -11.89 -10.18
N ASN A 68 -4.04 -11.37 -11.27
CA ASN A 68 -4.21 -11.90 -12.61
C ASN A 68 -3.81 -13.35 -12.78
N LEU A 69 -2.87 -13.83 -11.96
CA LEU A 69 -2.54 -15.26 -11.98
C LEU A 69 -3.76 -16.12 -11.64
N GLY A 70 -4.52 -15.72 -10.61
CA GLY A 70 -5.71 -16.41 -10.14
C GLY A 70 -6.83 -16.39 -11.17
N ASN A 71 -7.05 -15.23 -11.79
CA ASN A 71 -8.04 -15.05 -12.86
C ASN A 71 -7.66 -15.84 -14.13
N ALA A 72 -6.38 -15.76 -14.54
CA ALA A 72 -5.82 -16.46 -15.69
C ALA A 72 -5.88 -17.98 -15.52
N ARG A 73 -5.76 -18.48 -14.29
CA ARG A 73 -5.92 -19.90 -13.96
C ARG A 73 -7.26 -20.45 -14.45
N LEU A 74 -8.35 -19.73 -14.16
CA LEU A 74 -9.70 -20.10 -14.61
C LEU A 74 -9.94 -19.79 -16.10
N ALA A 75 -9.16 -18.87 -16.67
CA ALA A 75 -9.17 -18.56 -18.11
C ALA A 75 -8.34 -19.53 -18.98
N GLY A 76 -7.84 -20.63 -18.42
CA GLY A 76 -7.18 -21.71 -19.17
C GLY A 76 -5.65 -21.64 -19.25
N LEU A 77 -5.00 -20.83 -18.41
CA LEU A 77 -3.54 -20.74 -18.32
C LEU A 77 -2.89 -22.09 -17.97
N THR A 78 -3.45 -22.80 -16.99
CA THR A 78 -2.91 -24.09 -16.49
C THR A 78 -2.82 -25.15 -17.58
N LYS A 79 -3.84 -25.24 -18.44
CA LYS A 79 -3.87 -26.15 -19.59
C LYS A 79 -2.93 -25.72 -20.72
N SER A 80 -2.66 -24.41 -20.84
CA SER A 80 -1.86 -23.86 -21.94
C SER A 80 -0.36 -24.01 -21.75
N ILE A 81 0.12 -23.97 -20.50
CA ILE A 81 1.55 -23.95 -20.16
C ILE A 81 1.97 -25.19 -19.33
N ASP A 82 1.07 -26.17 -19.15
CA ASP A 82 1.26 -27.35 -18.29
C ASP A 82 1.75 -26.97 -16.87
N LEU A 83 0.88 -26.26 -16.15
CA LEU A 83 1.12 -25.87 -14.76
C LEU A 83 0.68 -26.96 -13.77
N SER A 84 1.12 -28.19 -13.99
CA SER A 84 0.82 -29.34 -13.14
C SER A 84 1.59 -29.33 -11.80
N GLY A 85 0.96 -29.89 -10.76
CA GLY A 85 1.54 -30.00 -9.41
C GLY A 85 1.91 -28.64 -8.78
N ASN A 86 3.12 -28.55 -8.23
CA ASN A 86 3.60 -27.34 -7.55
C ASN A 86 4.02 -26.19 -8.49
N ARG A 87 4.02 -26.40 -9.81
CA ARG A 87 4.48 -25.39 -10.78
C ARG A 87 3.67 -24.10 -10.71
N TYR A 88 2.37 -24.17 -10.45
CA TYR A 88 1.52 -23.00 -10.29
C TYR A 88 1.87 -22.20 -9.01
N ALA A 89 2.04 -22.89 -7.87
CA ALA A 89 2.40 -22.24 -6.61
C ALA A 89 3.76 -21.53 -6.71
N TRP A 90 4.72 -22.14 -7.42
CA TRP A 90 6.04 -21.55 -7.66
C TRP A 90 6.01 -20.20 -8.39
N LEU A 91 5.00 -19.93 -9.23
CA LEU A 91 4.84 -18.63 -9.89
C LEU A 91 4.55 -17.50 -8.89
N GLY A 92 3.80 -17.81 -7.82
CA GLY A 92 3.60 -16.90 -6.70
C GLY A 92 4.84 -16.83 -5.81
N THR A 93 5.46 -17.96 -5.49
CA THR A 93 6.65 -18.03 -4.65
C THR A 93 7.82 -17.21 -5.23
N ILE A 94 8.16 -17.38 -6.52
CA ILE A 94 9.28 -16.65 -7.13
C ILE A 94 9.05 -15.14 -7.16
N PHE A 95 7.79 -14.72 -7.35
CA PHE A 95 7.41 -13.31 -7.29
C PHE A 95 7.71 -12.75 -5.91
N TYR A 96 7.27 -13.40 -4.83
CA TYR A 96 7.55 -12.88 -3.48
C TYR A 96 9.02 -13.00 -3.06
N ILE A 97 9.74 -14.05 -3.48
CA ILE A 97 11.20 -14.15 -3.23
C ILE A 97 11.91 -12.94 -3.84
N SER A 98 11.66 -12.66 -5.12
CA SER A 98 12.28 -11.52 -5.81
C SER A 98 11.81 -10.19 -5.22
N TYR A 99 10.55 -10.06 -4.84
CA TYR A 99 10.03 -8.86 -4.19
C TYR A 99 10.77 -8.53 -2.89
N ILE A 100 11.00 -9.53 -2.03
CA ILE A 100 11.73 -9.37 -0.77
C ILE A 100 13.21 -9.00 -1.03
N LEU A 101 13.87 -9.73 -1.94
CA LEU A 101 15.30 -9.53 -2.22
C LEU A 101 15.60 -8.13 -2.79
N PHE A 102 14.70 -7.58 -3.60
CA PHE A 102 14.88 -6.30 -4.28
C PHE A 102 14.15 -5.13 -3.62
N GLN A 103 13.60 -5.34 -2.43
CA GLN A 103 12.87 -4.31 -1.68
C GLN A 103 13.72 -3.08 -1.34
N TRP A 104 15.04 -3.22 -1.25
CA TRP A 104 15.98 -2.11 -1.04
C TRP A 104 15.88 -1.05 -2.16
N MET A 105 15.40 -1.42 -3.36
CA MET A 105 15.20 -0.48 -4.47
C MET A 105 14.20 0.64 -4.15
N GLN A 106 13.38 0.51 -3.09
CA GLN A 106 12.53 1.60 -2.60
C GLN A 106 13.32 2.88 -2.25
N MET A 107 14.62 2.77 -1.96
CA MET A 107 15.50 3.93 -1.74
C MET A 107 15.59 4.84 -2.98
N GLY A 108 15.26 4.32 -4.16
CA GLY A 108 15.21 5.08 -5.41
C GLY A 108 14.26 6.28 -5.35
N TRP A 109 13.18 6.22 -4.55
CA TRP A 109 12.26 7.34 -4.33
C TRP A 109 12.91 8.56 -3.67
N LYS A 110 14.05 8.38 -2.99
CA LYS A 110 14.84 9.45 -2.38
C LYS A 110 16.05 9.84 -3.23
N GLN A 111 16.63 8.89 -3.95
CA GLN A 111 17.85 9.11 -4.74
C GLN A 111 17.57 9.76 -6.09
N PHE A 112 16.42 9.46 -6.69
CA PHE A 112 16.01 9.97 -8.00
C PHE A 112 14.79 10.88 -7.86
N PRO A 113 14.56 11.79 -8.82
CA PRO A 113 13.30 12.51 -8.92
C PRO A 113 12.13 11.52 -8.95
N ALA A 114 11.16 11.70 -8.05
CA ALA A 114 10.06 10.76 -7.86
C ALA A 114 9.27 10.51 -9.15
N HIS A 115 9.07 11.53 -9.99
CA HIS A 115 8.36 11.38 -11.26
C HIS A 115 9.09 10.46 -12.24
N MET A 116 10.42 10.60 -12.37
CA MET A 116 11.24 9.75 -13.24
C MET A 116 11.32 8.33 -12.72
N TRP A 117 11.56 8.17 -11.41
CA TRP A 117 11.66 6.87 -10.77
C TRP A 117 10.34 6.10 -10.90
N CYS A 118 9.24 6.72 -10.50
CA CYS A 118 7.92 6.12 -10.56
C CYS A 118 7.52 5.77 -12.00
N ALA A 119 7.65 6.71 -12.95
CA ALA A 119 7.31 6.45 -14.34
C ALA A 119 8.15 5.34 -14.96
N GLY A 120 9.48 5.33 -14.73
CA GLY A 120 10.37 4.30 -15.26
C GLY A 120 10.05 2.91 -14.71
N VAL A 121 9.81 2.81 -13.40
CA VAL A 121 9.44 1.56 -12.73
C VAL A 121 8.08 1.06 -13.21
N VAL A 122 7.06 1.94 -13.30
CA VAL A 122 5.71 1.57 -13.75
C VAL A 122 5.71 1.17 -15.22
N MET A 123 6.52 1.82 -16.06
CA MET A 123 6.69 1.44 -17.46
C MET A 123 7.32 0.05 -17.60
N LEU A 124 8.40 -0.23 -16.85
CA LEU A 124 9.05 -1.54 -16.85
C LEU A 124 8.09 -2.63 -16.36
N TRP A 125 7.38 -2.35 -15.27
CA TRP A 125 6.36 -3.21 -14.69
C TRP A 125 5.24 -3.52 -15.71
N GLY A 126 4.60 -2.52 -16.31
CA GLY A 126 3.53 -2.71 -17.31
C GLY A 126 4.01 -3.42 -18.58
N PHE A 127 5.25 -3.18 -18.99
CA PHE A 127 5.86 -3.85 -20.14
C PHE A 127 6.04 -5.36 -19.87
N ILE A 128 6.60 -5.73 -18.71
CA ILE A 128 6.76 -7.13 -18.31
C ILE A 128 5.38 -7.79 -18.12
N ALA A 129 4.41 -7.06 -17.55
CA ALA A 129 3.04 -7.53 -17.40
C ALA A 129 2.43 -7.91 -18.76
N THR A 130 2.62 -7.07 -19.78
CA THR A 130 2.16 -7.32 -21.15
C THR A 130 2.88 -8.51 -21.79
N ILE A 131 4.19 -8.64 -21.61
CA ILE A 131 5.00 -9.74 -22.19
C ILE A 131 4.59 -11.12 -21.64
N GLN A 132 4.02 -11.21 -20.43
CA GLN A 132 3.52 -12.49 -19.90
C GLN A 132 2.53 -13.17 -20.87
N ALA A 133 1.76 -12.39 -21.64
CA ALA A 133 0.83 -12.91 -22.64
C ALA A 133 1.52 -13.69 -23.77
N ALA A 134 2.76 -13.34 -24.11
CA ALA A 134 3.55 -13.97 -25.16
C ALA A 134 4.29 -15.24 -24.69
N THR A 135 4.26 -15.54 -23.38
CA THR A 135 4.98 -16.70 -22.83
C THR A 135 4.31 -18.02 -23.21
N THR A 136 5.11 -19.01 -23.59
CA THR A 136 4.63 -20.34 -24.01
C THR A 136 5.16 -21.46 -23.12
N SER A 137 6.04 -21.15 -22.17
CA SER A 137 6.69 -22.12 -21.29
C SER A 137 6.63 -21.69 -19.82
N TRP A 138 6.69 -22.66 -18.92
CA TRP A 138 6.75 -22.40 -17.47
C TRP A 138 7.94 -21.53 -17.11
N GLY A 139 9.11 -21.79 -17.71
CA GLY A 139 10.32 -20.99 -17.51
C GLY A 139 10.15 -19.53 -17.93
N GLY A 140 9.54 -19.28 -19.09
CA GLY A 140 9.25 -17.92 -19.55
C GLY A 140 8.33 -17.16 -18.61
N LEU A 141 7.28 -17.82 -18.10
CA LEU A 141 6.37 -17.23 -17.12
C LEU A 141 7.08 -16.97 -15.77
N MET A 142 7.92 -17.89 -15.30
CA MET A 142 8.75 -17.71 -14.09
C MET A 142 9.69 -16.51 -14.22
N THR A 143 10.35 -16.35 -15.37
CA THR A 143 11.22 -15.19 -15.65
C THR A 143 10.44 -13.88 -15.64
N CYS A 144 9.28 -13.84 -16.30
CA CYS A 144 8.43 -12.65 -16.26
C CYS A 144 8.01 -12.33 -14.81
N ARG A 145 7.62 -13.34 -14.03
CA ARG A 145 7.23 -13.16 -12.62
C ARG A 145 8.37 -12.60 -11.76
N PHE A 146 9.58 -13.08 -11.96
CA PHE A 146 10.76 -12.58 -11.25
C PHE A 146 11.02 -11.10 -11.54
N PHE A 147 11.06 -10.70 -12.81
CA PHE A 147 11.31 -9.30 -13.17
C PHE A 147 10.13 -8.38 -12.83
N LEU A 148 8.89 -8.88 -12.93
CA LEU A 148 7.69 -8.15 -12.51
C LEU A 148 7.79 -7.76 -11.03
N ALA A 149 8.19 -8.70 -10.17
CA ALA A 149 8.32 -8.44 -8.74
C ALA A 149 9.46 -7.47 -8.41
N ILE A 150 10.56 -7.48 -9.16
CA ILE A 150 11.63 -6.49 -9.02
C ILE A 150 11.11 -5.08 -9.28
N ALA A 151 10.38 -4.90 -10.39
CA ALA A 151 9.79 -3.62 -10.72
C ALA A 151 8.75 -3.19 -9.67
N GLU A 152 7.86 -4.09 -9.24
CA GLU A 152 6.87 -3.78 -8.22
C GLU A 152 7.48 -3.47 -6.84
N ALA A 153 8.58 -4.14 -6.46
CA ALA A 153 9.28 -3.90 -5.20
C ALA A 153 9.91 -2.49 -5.14
N ALA A 154 10.28 -1.93 -6.29
CA ALA A 154 10.76 -0.56 -6.41
C ALA A 154 9.64 0.49 -6.25
N TYR A 155 8.36 0.10 -6.47
CA TYR A 155 7.20 0.99 -6.35
C TYR A 155 6.48 0.83 -5.00
N GLY A 156 5.91 -0.36 -4.73
CA GLY A 156 4.91 -0.59 -3.69
C GLY A 156 5.27 -0.07 -2.28
N PRO A 157 6.43 -0.45 -1.71
CA PRO A 157 6.79 -0.05 -0.36
C PRO A 157 7.38 1.38 -0.30
N GLY A 158 7.76 1.96 -1.45
CA GLY A 158 8.21 3.35 -1.53
C GLY A 158 7.09 4.39 -1.51
N VAL A 159 5.86 4.01 -1.85
CA VAL A 159 4.70 4.93 -1.86
C VAL A 159 4.34 5.47 -0.47
N PRO A 160 4.21 4.65 0.61
CA PRO A 160 3.99 5.19 1.95
C PRO A 160 5.06 6.20 2.37
N LEU A 161 6.32 5.93 2.02
CA LEU A 161 7.43 6.85 2.24
C LEU A 161 7.24 8.15 1.45
N TYR A 162 6.89 8.06 0.17
CA TYR A 162 6.61 9.23 -0.67
C TYR A 162 5.45 10.08 -0.12
N LEU A 163 4.35 9.46 0.32
CA LEU A 163 3.22 10.17 0.93
C LEU A 163 3.63 10.90 2.23
N SER A 164 4.60 10.36 2.97
CA SER A 164 5.12 11.03 4.17
C SER A 164 5.81 12.37 3.91
N TYR A 165 6.23 12.63 2.67
CA TYR A 165 6.83 13.93 2.30
C TYR A 165 5.79 15.02 2.06
N PHE A 166 4.51 14.68 1.90
CA PHE A 166 3.44 15.64 1.59
C PHE A 166 2.43 15.82 2.74
N TYR A 167 2.32 14.83 3.62
CA TYR A 167 1.28 14.78 4.65
C TYR A 167 1.83 14.79 6.06
N PRO A 168 1.14 15.47 7.00
CA PRO A 168 1.50 15.41 8.41
C PRO A 168 1.14 14.04 9.00
N ARG A 169 1.88 13.63 10.04
CA ARG A 169 1.81 12.29 10.64
C ARG A 169 0.41 11.92 11.14
N GLU A 170 -0.33 12.88 11.67
CA GLU A 170 -1.65 12.65 12.27
C GLU A 170 -2.72 12.37 11.21
N ARG A 171 -2.49 12.77 9.95
CA ARG A 171 -3.46 12.65 8.86
C ARG A 171 -3.07 11.59 7.84
N ILE A 172 -1.85 11.05 7.89
CA ILE A 172 -1.35 10.09 6.90
C ILE A 172 -2.03 8.72 7.00
N GLY A 173 -2.53 8.33 8.18
CA GLY A 173 -3.18 7.04 8.43
C GLY A 173 -4.32 6.75 7.46
N PHE A 174 -5.32 7.65 7.37
CA PHE A 174 -6.39 7.53 6.39
C PHE A 174 -5.89 7.46 4.93
N ARG A 175 -4.81 8.18 4.58
CA ARG A 175 -4.26 8.16 3.21
C ARG A 175 -3.59 6.83 2.88
N HIS A 176 -2.91 6.21 3.84
CA HIS A 176 -2.45 4.82 3.69
C HIS A 176 -3.63 3.86 3.52
N GLY A 177 -4.73 4.07 4.26
CA GLY A 177 -5.97 3.32 4.08
C GLY A 177 -6.55 3.44 2.67
N VAL A 178 -6.59 4.66 2.11
CA VAL A 178 -7.01 4.89 0.71
C VAL A 178 -6.06 4.19 -0.26
N PHE A 179 -4.74 4.28 -0.07
CA PHE A 179 -3.78 3.55 -0.90
C PHE A 179 -4.04 2.04 -0.87
N ILE A 180 -4.15 1.43 0.31
CA ILE A 180 -4.37 -0.01 0.44
C ILE A 180 -5.75 -0.46 -0.05
N SER A 181 -6.78 0.39 0.04
CA SER A 181 -8.10 0.05 -0.52
C SER A 181 -8.07 -0.15 -2.04
N GLY A 182 -7.05 0.41 -2.73
CA GLY A 182 -6.75 0.12 -4.12
C GLY A 182 -6.56 -1.37 -4.42
N ALA A 183 -6.04 -2.14 -3.46
CA ALA A 183 -5.90 -3.59 -3.56
C ALA A 183 -7.25 -4.31 -3.62
N ALA A 184 -8.17 -3.94 -2.73
CA ALA A 184 -9.51 -4.52 -2.73
C ALA A 184 -10.26 -4.14 -4.01
N MET A 185 -10.16 -2.87 -4.43
CA MET A 185 -10.77 -2.43 -5.69
C MET A 185 -10.19 -3.18 -6.90
N ALA A 186 -8.87 -3.41 -6.94
CA ALA A 186 -8.19 -4.17 -7.98
C ALA A 186 -8.76 -5.58 -8.15
N ASN A 187 -8.88 -6.31 -7.05
CA ASN A 187 -9.43 -7.66 -7.07
C ASN A 187 -10.92 -7.66 -7.45
N ALA A 188 -11.65 -6.59 -7.16
CA ALA A 188 -13.05 -6.45 -7.53
C ALA A 188 -13.22 -6.31 -9.06
N TYR A 189 -12.63 -5.28 -9.67
CA TYR A 189 -12.77 -5.11 -11.11
C TYR A 189 -11.93 -6.13 -11.90
N GLY A 190 -10.83 -6.67 -11.36
CA GLY A 190 -10.05 -7.74 -11.99
C GLY A 190 -10.88 -9.02 -12.19
N GLY A 191 -11.67 -9.43 -11.19
CA GLY A 191 -12.61 -10.54 -11.34
C GLY A 191 -13.70 -10.27 -12.40
N ALA A 192 -14.24 -9.04 -12.43
CA ALA A 192 -15.23 -8.63 -13.42
C ALA A 192 -14.67 -8.56 -14.85
N LEU A 193 -13.46 -8.01 -15.02
CA LEU A 193 -12.73 -7.99 -16.28
C LEU A 193 -12.44 -9.41 -16.76
N ALA A 194 -11.98 -10.29 -15.86
CA ALA A 194 -11.74 -11.69 -16.18
C ALA A 194 -13.03 -12.42 -16.62
N TYR A 195 -14.18 -12.12 -16.02
CA TYR A 195 -15.47 -12.62 -16.49
C TYR A 195 -15.78 -12.15 -17.92
N ALA A 196 -15.63 -10.86 -18.20
CA ALA A 196 -15.89 -10.29 -19.53
C ALA A 196 -14.93 -10.86 -20.60
N ILE A 197 -13.63 -10.94 -20.29
CA ILE A 197 -12.60 -11.41 -21.21
C ILE A 197 -12.75 -12.91 -21.51
N THR A 198 -13.19 -13.71 -20.53
CA THR A 198 -13.44 -15.14 -20.77
C THR A 198 -14.63 -15.42 -21.69
N GLN A 199 -15.48 -14.43 -21.98
CA GLN A 199 -16.53 -14.54 -23.01
C GLN A 199 -16.01 -14.25 -24.43
N ILE A 200 -14.80 -13.70 -24.57
CA ILE A 200 -14.24 -13.36 -25.88
C ILE A 200 -13.73 -14.64 -26.54
N HIS A 201 -14.40 -15.05 -27.62
CA HIS A 201 -13.97 -16.17 -28.45
C HIS A 201 -13.15 -15.64 -29.62
N GLY A 202 -11.90 -16.08 -29.73
CA GLY A 202 -10.99 -15.65 -30.79
C GLY A 202 -9.77 -16.56 -30.91
N SER A 203 -8.84 -16.18 -31.80
CA SER A 203 -7.58 -16.89 -32.02
C SER A 203 -6.59 -16.75 -30.86
N ILE A 204 -6.70 -15.67 -30.08
CA ILE A 204 -5.90 -15.41 -28.89
C ILE A 204 -6.60 -16.02 -27.67
N LYS A 205 -5.85 -16.73 -26.83
CA LYS A 205 -6.41 -17.37 -25.64
C LYS A 205 -6.87 -16.31 -24.63
N PRO A 206 -8.00 -16.49 -23.92
CA PRO A 206 -8.52 -15.49 -22.99
C PRO A 206 -7.53 -15.02 -21.93
N TRP A 207 -6.70 -15.92 -21.39
CA TRP A 207 -5.67 -15.56 -20.42
C TRP A 207 -4.56 -14.65 -20.99
N GLN A 208 -4.27 -14.72 -22.29
CA GLN A 208 -3.29 -13.84 -22.94
C GLN A 208 -3.88 -12.43 -23.11
N ILE A 209 -5.16 -12.36 -23.52
CA ILE A 209 -5.91 -11.10 -23.62
C ILE A 209 -5.94 -10.41 -22.24
N LEU A 210 -6.12 -11.20 -21.17
CA LEU A 210 -6.10 -10.73 -19.79
C LEU A 210 -4.81 -9.97 -19.47
N PHE A 211 -3.64 -10.58 -19.70
CA PHE A 211 -2.35 -9.92 -19.46
C PHE A 211 -2.11 -8.69 -20.36
N ILE A 212 -2.62 -8.68 -21.60
CA ILE A 212 -2.47 -7.55 -22.52
C ILE A 212 -3.33 -6.35 -22.09
N ILE A 213 -4.60 -6.59 -21.79
CA ILE A 213 -5.56 -5.54 -21.40
C ILE A 213 -5.15 -4.89 -20.08
N GLU A 214 -4.39 -5.58 -19.24
CA GLU A 214 -4.03 -5.09 -17.92
C GLU A 214 -2.62 -4.46 -17.92
N GLY A 215 -1.69 -5.01 -18.70
CA GLY A 215 -0.35 -4.45 -18.85
C GLY A 215 -0.29 -3.17 -19.72
N LEU A 216 -1.01 -3.10 -20.84
CA LEU A 216 -0.92 -1.95 -21.76
C LEU A 216 -1.42 -0.63 -21.15
N PRO A 217 -2.59 -0.56 -20.47
CA PRO A 217 -3.01 0.66 -19.79
C PRO A 217 -2.04 1.10 -18.71
N THR A 218 -1.34 0.16 -18.06
CA THR A 218 -0.29 0.47 -17.08
C THR A 218 0.89 1.20 -17.73
N CYS A 219 1.31 0.79 -18.93
CA CYS A 219 2.32 1.53 -19.71
C CYS A 219 1.86 2.94 -20.08
N ILE A 220 0.60 3.11 -20.48
CA ILE A 220 0.04 4.44 -20.79
C ILE A 220 0.01 5.30 -19.53
N LEU A 221 -0.38 4.73 -18.39
CA LEU A 221 -0.41 5.43 -17.12
C LEU A 221 0.99 5.83 -16.66
N ALA A 222 2.03 5.06 -16.97
CA ALA A 222 3.42 5.44 -16.69
C ALA A 222 3.79 6.78 -17.34
N VAL A 223 3.34 7.02 -18.58
CA VAL A 223 3.52 8.30 -19.28
C VAL A 223 2.77 9.42 -18.57
N VAL A 224 1.54 9.16 -18.13
CA VAL A 224 0.74 10.13 -17.37
C VAL A 224 1.41 10.49 -16.04
N VAL A 225 1.94 9.50 -15.32
CA VAL A 225 2.68 9.68 -14.07
C VAL A 225 3.90 10.57 -14.26
N PHE A 226 4.63 10.39 -15.36
CA PHE A 226 5.81 11.22 -15.66
C PHE A 226 5.49 12.72 -15.68
N PHE A 227 4.29 13.10 -16.13
CA PHE A 227 3.86 14.50 -16.20
C PHE A 227 3.11 15.00 -14.95
N LEU A 228 2.38 14.12 -14.26
CA LEU A 228 1.48 14.52 -13.17
C LEU A 228 2.09 14.35 -11.77
N LEU A 229 3.03 13.42 -11.57
CA LEU A 229 3.59 13.15 -10.25
C LEU A 229 4.60 14.25 -9.86
N PRO A 230 4.42 14.95 -8.73
CA PRO A 230 5.40 15.93 -8.27
C PRO A 230 6.56 15.26 -7.51
N ASP A 231 7.77 15.80 -7.63
CA ASP A 231 8.94 15.29 -6.88
C ASP A 231 8.90 15.64 -5.39
N GLY A 232 8.17 16.70 -5.02
CA GLY A 232 8.06 17.19 -3.66
C GLY A 232 7.09 18.37 -3.57
N ILE A 233 6.92 18.93 -2.37
CA ILE A 233 6.04 20.07 -2.14
C ILE A 233 6.46 21.29 -2.99
N THR A 234 7.77 21.54 -3.09
CA THR A 234 8.32 22.70 -3.80
C THR A 234 8.15 22.61 -5.32
N SER A 235 8.23 21.40 -5.90
CA SER A 235 8.07 21.16 -7.34
C SER A 235 6.61 20.98 -7.77
N ALA A 236 5.67 20.84 -6.83
CA ALA A 236 4.25 20.69 -7.13
C ALA A 236 3.69 21.90 -7.90
N ARG A 237 3.37 21.70 -9.18
CA ARG A 237 2.86 22.77 -10.08
C ARG A 237 1.45 23.24 -9.74
N PHE A 238 0.67 22.39 -9.06
CA PHE A 238 -0.73 22.70 -8.70
C PHE A 238 -0.88 23.46 -7.38
N LEU A 239 0.20 23.65 -6.62
CA LEU A 239 0.21 24.43 -5.39
C LEU A 239 0.66 25.87 -5.67
N THR A 240 -0.07 26.85 -5.13
CA THR A 240 0.36 28.25 -5.14
C THR A 240 1.55 28.46 -4.21
N LYS A 241 2.25 29.61 -4.32
CA LYS A 241 3.38 29.95 -3.42
C LYS A 241 2.97 29.85 -1.94
N ARG A 242 1.82 30.43 -1.59
CA ARG A 242 1.23 30.33 -0.24
C ARG A 242 0.90 28.89 0.14
N ASP A 243 0.28 28.10 -0.74
CA ASP A 243 -0.01 26.70 -0.43
C ASP A 243 1.26 25.88 -0.14
N LYS A 244 2.38 26.17 -0.84
CA LYS A 244 3.68 25.51 -0.63
C LYS A 244 4.28 25.86 0.73
N GLU A 245 4.22 27.12 1.14
CA GLU A 245 4.67 27.54 2.47
C GLU A 245 3.87 26.86 3.58
N ILE A 246 2.55 26.82 3.43
CA ILE A 246 1.65 26.14 4.38
C ILE A 246 1.98 24.65 4.45
N ALA A 247 2.17 24.00 3.29
CA ALA A 247 2.52 22.58 3.21
C ALA A 247 3.87 22.27 3.87
N LEU A 248 4.89 23.08 3.60
CA LEU A 248 6.19 22.94 4.26
C LEU A 248 6.07 23.13 5.77
N HIS A 249 5.26 24.10 6.21
CA HIS A 249 5.07 24.38 7.63
C HIS A 249 4.41 23.22 8.39
N PHE A 250 3.26 22.70 7.95
CA PHE A 250 2.59 21.62 8.70
C PHE A 250 3.35 20.28 8.61
N VAL A 251 4.11 20.06 7.55
CA VAL A 251 5.00 18.89 7.45
C VAL A 251 6.19 19.06 8.40
N ALA A 252 6.80 20.24 8.45
CA ALA A 252 7.90 20.56 9.37
C ALA A 252 7.49 20.62 10.85
N ARG A 253 6.25 21.02 11.15
CA ARG A 253 5.74 21.15 12.53
C ARG A 253 5.73 19.82 13.28
N ASN A 254 5.42 18.73 12.57
CA ASN A 254 5.26 17.39 13.16
C ASN A 254 6.33 16.39 12.69
N GLN A 255 7.29 16.83 11.87
CA GLN A 255 8.49 16.09 11.53
C GLN A 255 9.67 16.83 12.14
N ARG A 256 10.44 16.18 13.01
CA ARG A 256 11.82 16.62 13.27
C ARG A 256 12.59 16.46 11.96
N LEU A 257 12.44 17.41 11.05
CA LEU A 257 13.35 17.57 9.92
C LEU A 257 14.74 17.63 10.56
N ASP A 258 15.65 16.76 10.12
CA ASP A 258 17.06 16.90 10.42
C ASP A 258 17.55 18.22 9.78
N VAL A 259 17.24 19.35 10.41
CA VAL A 259 17.72 20.68 10.04
C VAL A 259 19.16 20.76 10.53
N GLY A 260 20.07 20.11 9.81
CA GLY A 260 21.48 20.10 10.18
C GLY A 260 22.33 19.27 9.22
N LYS A 261 22.89 19.93 8.18
CA LYS A 261 24.07 19.59 7.36
C LYS A 261 24.31 18.14 6.87
N GLN A 262 23.46 17.16 7.14
CA GLN A 262 23.58 15.79 6.61
C GLN A 262 22.26 15.35 5.99
N GLN A 263 22.12 15.63 4.70
CA GLN A 263 21.09 15.02 3.87
C GLN A 263 21.41 13.53 3.70
N GLY A 264 20.88 12.67 4.57
CA GLY A 264 21.11 11.23 4.47
C GLY A 264 20.27 10.43 5.46
N LEU A 265 19.87 9.21 5.07
CA LEU A 265 19.39 8.23 6.04
C LEU A 265 20.56 7.94 7.00
N ARG A 266 20.41 8.26 8.29
CA ARG A 266 21.39 7.85 9.30
C ARG A 266 21.27 6.34 9.45
N VAL A 267 22.07 5.60 8.68
CA VAL A 267 22.09 4.12 8.68
C VAL A 267 22.23 3.58 10.10
N ARG A 268 22.98 4.28 10.96
CA ARG A 268 23.11 3.95 12.38
C ARG A 268 21.78 4.02 13.15
N GLU A 269 20.96 5.05 12.94
CA GLU A 269 19.64 5.18 13.58
C GLU A 269 18.58 4.26 12.94
N MET A 270 18.73 3.95 11.65
CA MET A 270 17.93 2.91 10.98
C MET A 270 18.23 1.52 11.58
N LEU A 271 19.52 1.22 11.83
CA LEU A 271 19.97 0.00 12.50
C LEU A 271 19.54 -0.06 13.98
N GLU A 272 19.35 1.08 14.65
CA GLU A 272 18.71 1.12 15.97
C GLU A 272 17.24 0.73 15.92
N GLY A 273 16.53 1.02 14.82
CA GLY A 273 15.15 0.56 14.59
C GLY A 273 15.00 -0.97 14.56
N PHE A 274 16.02 -1.69 14.08
CA PHE A 274 16.07 -3.16 14.15
C PHE A 274 16.24 -3.70 15.57
N LYS A 275 16.84 -2.91 16.46
CA LYS A 275 17.06 -3.28 17.86
C LYS A 275 15.88 -2.92 18.77
N ASP A 276 14.94 -2.11 18.27
CA ASP A 276 13.75 -1.71 19.02
C ASP A 276 12.70 -2.85 18.98
N PRO A 277 12.38 -3.48 20.13
CA PRO A 277 11.35 -4.54 20.19
C PRO A 277 9.98 -4.06 19.69
N LYS A 278 9.71 -2.75 19.76
CA LYS A 278 8.45 -2.16 19.29
C LYS A 278 8.29 -2.23 17.77
N SER A 279 9.39 -2.34 17.01
CA SER A 279 9.36 -2.52 15.55
C SER A 279 8.93 -3.94 15.15
N TRP A 280 9.19 -4.93 16.01
CA TRP A 280 8.99 -6.35 15.69
C TRP A 280 7.54 -6.80 15.86
N ILE A 281 6.83 -6.23 16.84
CA ILE A 281 5.41 -6.54 17.09
C ILE A 281 4.56 -6.32 15.83
N PRO A 282 4.49 -5.11 15.24
CA PRO A 282 3.69 -4.88 14.04
C PRO A 282 4.24 -5.66 12.84
N ALA A 283 5.53 -6.00 12.81
CA ALA A 283 6.12 -6.80 11.74
C ALA A 283 5.65 -8.27 11.75
N PHE A 284 5.55 -8.89 12.93
CA PHE A 284 4.97 -10.22 13.08
C PHE A 284 3.46 -10.21 12.81
N CYS A 285 2.76 -9.16 13.25
CA CYS A 285 1.34 -8.99 12.92
C CYS A 285 1.11 -8.82 11.41
N TYR A 286 1.98 -8.05 10.76
CA TYR A 286 1.94 -7.87 9.31
C TYR A 286 2.26 -9.18 8.57
N PHE A 287 3.17 -10.00 9.09
CA PHE A 287 3.43 -11.35 8.57
C PHE A 287 2.16 -12.21 8.58
N GLY A 288 1.47 -12.33 9.72
CA GLY A 288 0.27 -13.16 9.85
C GLY A 288 -0.87 -12.70 8.95
N CYS A 289 -1.12 -11.39 8.90
CA CYS A 289 -2.08 -10.81 7.97
C CYS A 289 -1.72 -11.12 6.51
N ASN A 290 -0.44 -11.02 6.14
CA ASN A 290 -0.01 -11.21 4.77
C ASN A 290 -0.10 -12.65 4.27
N VAL A 291 -0.05 -13.66 5.16
CA VAL A 291 -0.32 -15.07 4.80
C VAL A 291 -1.70 -15.20 4.14
N SER A 292 -2.71 -14.56 4.74
CA SER A 292 -4.09 -14.59 4.27
C SER A 292 -4.32 -13.60 3.12
N TYR A 293 -3.78 -12.38 3.24
CA TYR A 293 -3.95 -11.31 2.24
C TYR A 293 -3.44 -11.71 0.84
N ALA A 294 -2.24 -12.28 0.76
CA ALA A 294 -1.62 -12.59 -0.54
C ALA A 294 -2.22 -13.82 -1.23
N SER A 295 -2.76 -14.76 -0.44
CA SER A 295 -3.33 -16.00 -0.97
C SER A 295 -4.74 -15.81 -1.52
N LEU A 296 -5.54 -14.95 -0.90
CA LEU A 296 -6.93 -14.72 -1.30
C LEU A 296 -7.07 -14.34 -2.80
N PRO A 297 -6.39 -13.31 -3.35
CA PRO A 297 -6.51 -12.97 -4.77
C PRO A 297 -6.21 -14.11 -5.74
N LEU A 298 -5.26 -14.97 -5.38
CA LEU A 298 -4.82 -16.09 -6.23
C LEU A 298 -5.79 -17.27 -6.20
N PHE A 299 -6.47 -17.47 -5.07
CA PHE A 299 -7.26 -18.68 -4.83
C PHE A 299 -8.76 -18.43 -4.71
N VAL A 300 -9.24 -17.22 -4.41
CA VAL A 300 -10.69 -16.92 -4.26
C VAL A 300 -11.49 -17.31 -5.51
N PRO A 301 -11.10 -16.93 -6.75
CA PRO A 301 -11.83 -17.38 -7.93
C PRO A 301 -11.86 -18.91 -8.03
N THR A 302 -10.74 -19.56 -7.74
CA THR A 302 -10.63 -21.03 -7.73
C THR A 302 -11.54 -21.64 -6.66
N ILE A 303 -11.55 -21.10 -5.44
CA ILE A 303 -12.41 -21.55 -4.33
C ILE A 303 -13.88 -21.48 -4.74
N ILE A 304 -14.30 -20.42 -5.43
CA ILE A 304 -15.67 -20.27 -5.95
C ILE A 304 -15.95 -21.32 -7.04
N SER A 305 -15.01 -21.53 -7.97
CA SER A 305 -15.15 -22.53 -9.04
C SER A 305 -15.28 -23.96 -8.48
N GLU A 306 -14.51 -24.30 -7.45
CA GLU A 306 -14.55 -25.61 -6.80
C GLU A 306 -15.82 -25.83 -5.96
N MET A 307 -16.67 -24.81 -5.77
CA MET A 307 -18.01 -25.01 -5.20
C MET A 307 -18.97 -25.71 -6.18
N GLY A 308 -18.60 -25.84 -7.46
CA GLY A 308 -19.29 -26.66 -8.46
C GLY A 308 -20.62 -26.11 -8.99
N LYS A 309 -21.07 -24.94 -8.54
CA LYS A 309 -22.35 -24.34 -8.94
C LYS A 309 -22.27 -23.43 -10.17
N TRP A 310 -21.08 -22.91 -10.47
CA TRP A 310 -20.86 -21.89 -11.50
C TRP A 310 -19.75 -22.30 -12.45
N SER A 311 -19.80 -21.80 -13.68
CA SER A 311 -18.71 -21.95 -14.65
C SER A 311 -17.46 -21.18 -14.20
N PRO A 312 -16.25 -21.55 -14.66
CA PRO A 312 -15.01 -20.83 -14.32
C PRO A 312 -15.07 -19.32 -14.61
N ALA A 313 -15.73 -18.93 -15.70
CA ALA A 313 -15.97 -17.53 -16.02
C ALA A 313 -16.85 -16.84 -14.96
N GLN A 314 -18.00 -17.43 -14.63
CA GLN A 314 -18.88 -16.90 -13.59
C GLN A 314 -18.19 -16.84 -12.22
N SER A 315 -17.30 -17.79 -11.91
CA SER A 315 -16.51 -17.79 -10.67
C SER A 315 -15.55 -16.61 -10.58
N ASN A 316 -14.93 -16.19 -11.68
CA ASN A 316 -14.16 -14.93 -11.74
C ASN A 316 -15.08 -13.72 -11.48
N GLY A 317 -16.26 -13.67 -12.11
CA GLY A 317 -17.21 -12.56 -11.88
C GLY A 317 -17.70 -12.49 -10.43
N LEU A 318 -17.94 -13.64 -9.81
CA LEU A 318 -18.39 -13.76 -8.43
C LEU A 318 -17.30 -13.50 -7.39
N SER A 319 -16.02 -13.41 -7.76
CA SER A 319 -14.99 -12.93 -6.83
C SER A 319 -15.09 -11.41 -6.62
N ALA A 320 -15.72 -10.67 -7.55
CA ALA A 320 -15.78 -9.22 -7.49
C ALA A 320 -16.56 -8.65 -6.28
N PRO A 321 -17.78 -9.15 -5.94
CA PRO A 321 -18.59 -8.55 -4.89
C PRO A 321 -17.98 -8.60 -3.47
N PRO A 322 -17.35 -9.71 -3.01
CA PRO A 322 -16.63 -9.73 -1.74
C PRO A 322 -15.58 -8.61 -1.63
N TYR A 323 -14.77 -8.44 -2.68
CA TYR A 323 -13.72 -7.42 -2.70
C TYR A 323 -14.26 -6.00 -2.81
N LEU A 324 -15.37 -5.78 -3.51
CA LEU A 324 -16.03 -4.47 -3.56
C LEU A 324 -16.54 -4.05 -2.17
N LEU A 325 -17.15 -4.99 -1.42
CA LEU A 325 -17.54 -4.72 -0.03
C LEU A 325 -16.31 -4.43 0.83
N CYS A 326 -15.23 -5.20 0.63
CA CYS A 326 -13.96 -4.98 1.31
C CYS A 326 -13.39 -3.58 1.06
N PHE A 327 -13.45 -3.06 -0.16
CA PHE A 327 -13.04 -1.69 -0.46
C PHE A 327 -13.75 -0.65 0.40
N PHE A 328 -15.10 -0.71 0.47
CA PHE A 328 -15.87 0.20 1.32
C PHE A 328 -15.58 0.00 2.81
N TYR A 329 -15.37 -1.25 3.23
CA TYR A 329 -15.00 -1.59 4.60
C TYR A 329 -13.65 -1.00 5.00
N ILE A 330 -12.60 -1.13 4.17
CA ILE A 330 -11.27 -0.57 4.43
C ILE A 330 -11.36 0.95 4.64
N ILE A 331 -12.05 1.66 3.74
CA ILE A 331 -12.20 3.12 3.85
C ILE A 331 -12.93 3.50 5.14
N THR A 332 -14.01 2.79 5.45
CA THR A 332 -14.84 3.07 6.64
C THR A 332 -14.07 2.79 7.93
N ILE A 333 -13.38 1.65 8.02
CA ILE A 333 -12.66 1.25 9.23
C ILE A 333 -11.42 2.13 9.46
N CYS A 334 -10.70 2.51 8.39
CA CYS A 334 -9.57 3.42 8.51
C CYS A 334 -10.04 4.82 8.94
N TRP A 335 -11.17 5.30 8.41
CA TRP A 335 -11.77 6.58 8.84
C TRP A 335 -12.23 6.56 10.30
N LEU A 336 -12.91 5.49 10.73
CA LEU A 336 -13.32 5.32 12.13
C LEU A 336 -12.09 5.24 13.05
N SER A 337 -11.10 4.44 12.68
CA SER A 337 -9.86 4.30 13.43
C SER A 337 -9.11 5.63 13.60
N ASP A 338 -9.02 6.45 12.54
CA ASP A 338 -8.47 7.81 12.62
C ASP A 338 -9.31 8.71 13.54
N ARG A 339 -10.64 8.63 13.47
CA ARG A 339 -11.56 9.46 14.27
C ARG A 339 -11.49 9.14 15.77
N PHE A 340 -11.41 7.86 16.12
CA PHE A 340 -11.31 7.40 17.50
C PHE A 340 -9.87 7.39 18.02
N LYS A 341 -8.87 7.60 17.14
CA LYS A 341 -7.43 7.53 17.47
C LYS A 341 -7.00 6.20 18.10
N MET A 342 -7.69 5.11 17.72
CA MET A 342 -7.41 3.75 18.18
C MET A 342 -7.12 2.88 16.97
N ARG A 343 -6.08 2.03 17.03
CA ARG A 343 -5.68 1.16 15.91
C ARG A 343 -5.97 -0.32 16.21
N GLY A 344 -5.49 -0.83 17.35
CA GLY A 344 -5.58 -2.24 17.73
C GLY A 344 -6.99 -2.80 17.69
N PRO A 345 -8.00 -2.19 18.36
CA PRO A 345 -9.36 -2.74 18.37
C PRO A 345 -10.00 -2.87 16.98
N PHE A 346 -9.72 -1.93 16.08
CA PHE A 346 -10.23 -1.98 14.70
C PHE A 346 -9.52 -3.04 13.86
N CYS A 347 -8.23 -3.26 14.14
CA CYS A 347 -7.43 -4.29 13.50
C CYS A 347 -7.84 -5.68 13.99
N ALA A 348 -8.04 -5.84 15.31
CA ALA A 348 -8.55 -7.05 15.94
C ALA A 348 -9.96 -7.40 15.42
N LEU A 349 -10.84 -6.40 15.27
CA LEU A 349 -12.18 -6.57 14.71
C LEU A 349 -12.12 -7.12 13.27
N SER A 350 -11.27 -6.52 12.43
CA SER A 350 -11.08 -6.95 11.04
C SER A 350 -10.50 -8.37 10.97
N ALA A 351 -9.52 -8.69 11.81
CA ALA A 351 -8.93 -10.01 11.94
C ALA A 351 -9.95 -11.05 12.43
N THR A 352 -10.84 -10.67 13.37
CA THR A 352 -11.91 -11.55 13.89
C THR A 352 -12.91 -11.89 12.80
N ILE A 353 -13.38 -10.90 12.04
CA ILE A 353 -14.30 -11.12 10.92
C ILE A 353 -13.63 -12.04 9.87
N GLY A 354 -12.36 -11.79 9.56
CA GLY A 354 -11.55 -12.63 8.68
C GLY A 354 -11.46 -14.08 9.17
N ALA A 355 -11.12 -14.28 10.45
CA ALA A 355 -11.01 -15.59 11.09
C ALA A 355 -12.33 -16.37 11.03
N ILE A 356 -13.46 -15.72 11.35
CA ILE A 356 -14.78 -16.34 11.26
C ILE A 356 -15.06 -16.78 9.81
N GLY A 357 -14.74 -15.93 8.82
CA GLY A 357 -14.85 -16.28 7.41
C GLY A 357 -14.04 -17.53 7.04
N PHE A 358 -12.77 -17.59 7.44
CA PHE A 358 -11.93 -18.76 7.18
C PHE A 358 -12.42 -20.02 7.92
N ILE A 359 -12.89 -19.91 9.16
CA ILE A 359 -13.46 -21.05 9.91
C ILE A 359 -14.71 -21.59 9.23
N ILE A 360 -15.61 -20.73 8.77
CA ILE A 360 -16.80 -21.16 8.02
C ILE A 360 -16.38 -21.81 6.70
N LEU A 361 -15.40 -21.26 5.98
CA LEU A 361 -14.86 -21.89 4.76
C LEU A 361 -14.23 -23.27 5.02
N ALA A 362 -13.57 -23.44 6.18
CA ALA A 362 -12.93 -24.69 6.57
C ALA A 362 -13.93 -25.77 7.00
N THR A 363 -15.11 -25.40 7.51
CA THR A 363 -16.08 -26.30 8.14
C THR A 363 -17.34 -26.53 7.30
N ALA A 364 -17.84 -25.50 6.62
CA ALA A 364 -19.07 -25.56 5.86
C ALA A 364 -18.89 -26.24 4.51
N THR A 365 -19.87 -27.04 4.11
CA THR A 365 -19.92 -27.70 2.80
C THR A 365 -20.93 -27.05 1.85
N LYS A 366 -21.96 -26.36 2.38
CA LYS A 366 -23.00 -25.69 1.59
C LYS A 366 -22.44 -24.48 0.84
N THR A 367 -22.69 -24.40 -0.46
CA THR A 367 -22.23 -23.33 -1.35
C THR A 367 -22.57 -21.92 -0.85
N GLY A 368 -23.81 -21.71 -0.37
CA GLY A 368 -24.23 -20.39 0.12
C GLY A 368 -23.45 -19.92 1.35
N ALA A 369 -23.20 -20.83 2.31
CA ALA A 369 -22.41 -20.52 3.50
C ALA A 369 -20.95 -20.22 3.16
N ARG A 370 -20.35 -21.01 2.25
CA ARG A 370 -18.98 -20.79 1.79
C ARG A 370 -18.83 -19.47 1.02
N TYR A 371 -19.81 -19.12 0.16
CA TYR A 371 -19.78 -17.85 -0.55
C TYR A 371 -19.94 -16.65 0.39
N PHE A 372 -20.87 -16.71 1.35
CA PHE A 372 -21.00 -15.69 2.39
C PHE A 372 -19.71 -15.54 3.22
N ALA A 373 -19.07 -16.65 3.55
CA ALA A 373 -17.81 -16.65 4.30
C ALA A 373 -16.66 -15.95 3.57
N LEU A 374 -16.66 -15.91 2.22
CA LEU A 374 -15.69 -15.12 1.46
C LEU A 374 -15.82 -13.62 1.71
N PHE A 375 -17.04 -13.09 1.87
CA PHE A 375 -17.25 -11.67 2.22
C PHE A 375 -16.64 -11.31 3.57
N MET A 376 -16.56 -12.28 4.49
CA MET A 376 -15.93 -12.10 5.80
C MET A 376 -14.41 -12.27 5.71
N ALA A 377 -13.94 -13.32 5.03
CA ALA A 377 -12.52 -13.65 4.93
C ALA A 377 -11.69 -12.52 4.31
N VAL A 378 -12.22 -11.84 3.28
CA VAL A 378 -11.50 -10.74 2.61
C VAL A 378 -11.30 -9.50 3.49
N GLN A 379 -12.04 -9.35 4.60
CA GLN A 379 -11.91 -8.18 5.48
C GLN A 379 -10.56 -8.09 6.21
N ILE A 380 -9.75 -9.15 6.17
CA ILE A 380 -8.35 -9.13 6.63
C ILE A 380 -7.50 -8.06 5.92
N PHE A 381 -7.89 -7.63 4.72
CA PHE A 381 -7.22 -6.54 4.00
C PHE A 381 -7.23 -5.23 4.78
N ALA A 382 -8.24 -5.02 5.64
CA ALA A 382 -8.32 -3.82 6.45
C ALA A 382 -7.32 -3.84 7.62
N SER A 383 -7.01 -5.01 8.18
CA SER A 383 -5.93 -5.16 9.18
C SER A 383 -4.57 -4.75 8.62
N VAL A 384 -4.27 -5.15 7.37
CA VAL A 384 -3.03 -4.76 6.66
C VAL A 384 -2.90 -3.23 6.56
N ALA A 385 -3.99 -2.53 6.23
CA ALA A 385 -4.01 -1.06 6.15
C ALA A 385 -3.77 -0.40 7.51
N LEU A 386 -4.39 -0.92 8.57
CA LEU A 386 -4.28 -0.40 9.93
C LEU A 386 -2.87 -0.63 10.52
N LEU A 387 -2.25 -1.79 10.25
CA LEU A 387 -0.89 -2.10 10.70
C LEU A 387 0.17 -1.18 10.08
N LEU A 388 0.00 -0.79 8.81
CA LEU A 388 0.89 0.19 8.16
C LEU A 388 0.76 1.58 8.80
N ALA A 389 -0.45 1.98 9.17
CA ALA A 389 -0.69 3.22 9.89
C ALA A 389 -0.15 3.14 11.33
N TRP A 390 -0.29 1.99 12.00
CA TRP A 390 0.20 1.76 13.35
C TRP A 390 1.73 1.85 13.41
N THR A 391 2.44 1.25 12.47
CA THR A 391 3.91 1.32 12.38
C THR A 391 4.41 2.75 12.18
N ALA A 392 3.64 3.60 11.47
CA ALA A 392 3.92 5.03 11.36
C ALA A 392 3.82 5.76 12.71
N ASN A 393 2.96 5.29 13.60
CA ASN A 393 2.58 5.95 14.86
C ASN A 393 3.39 5.47 16.07
N ILE A 394 4.00 4.28 16.03
CA ILE A 394 4.83 3.76 17.13
C ILE A 394 6.15 4.54 17.28
N HIS A 395 6.79 4.95 16.17
CA HIS A 395 8.13 5.54 16.21
C HIS A 395 8.13 7.07 16.19
N ALA A 396 8.66 7.69 17.25
CA ALA A 396 8.71 9.16 17.40
C ALA A 396 9.66 9.87 16.41
N THR A 397 10.78 9.24 16.04
CA THR A 397 11.81 9.83 15.15
C THR A 397 11.70 9.28 13.74
N GLU A 398 11.96 10.11 12.72
CA GLU A 398 11.90 9.71 11.30
C GLU A 398 12.81 8.54 10.95
N SER A 399 14.06 8.56 11.41
CA SER A 399 15.03 7.48 11.17
C SER A 399 14.57 6.14 11.76
N LYS A 400 13.98 6.18 12.97
CA LYS A 400 13.43 4.98 13.62
C LYS A 400 12.17 4.49 12.92
N ARG A 401 11.30 5.40 12.46
CA ARG A 401 10.11 5.07 11.66
C ARG A 401 10.49 4.41 10.34
N ALA A 402 11.52 4.92 9.66
CA ALA A 402 12.06 4.30 8.46
C ALA A 402 12.63 2.90 8.76
N GLY A 403 13.38 2.73 9.84
CA GLY A 403 13.83 1.41 10.31
C GLY A 403 12.67 0.45 10.61
N GLY A 404 11.63 0.91 11.31
CA GLY A 404 10.42 0.14 11.61
C GLY A 404 9.66 -0.29 10.36
N TYR A 405 9.52 0.58 9.37
CA TYR A 405 8.97 0.21 8.07
C TYR A 405 9.82 -0.83 7.34
N VAL A 406 11.14 -0.72 7.40
CA VAL A 406 12.03 -1.74 6.80
C VAL A 406 11.87 -3.09 7.50
N VAL A 407 11.79 -3.13 8.83
CA VAL A 407 11.54 -4.38 9.59
C VAL A 407 10.17 -4.96 9.24
N LEU A 408 9.11 -4.15 9.30
CA LEU A 408 7.76 -4.55 8.93
C LEU A 408 7.72 -5.12 7.53
N ALA A 409 8.34 -4.44 6.58
CA ALA A 409 8.26 -4.81 5.19
C ALA A 409 9.16 -6.02 4.89
N THR A 410 10.32 -6.17 5.52
CA THR A 410 11.18 -7.36 5.34
C THR A 410 10.54 -8.61 5.95
N VAL A 411 10.13 -8.54 7.22
CA VAL A 411 9.57 -9.68 7.95
C VAL A 411 8.18 -10.01 7.42
N GLY A 412 7.31 -9.01 7.27
CA GLY A 412 5.93 -9.27 6.89
C GLY A 412 5.75 -9.64 5.42
N GLN A 413 6.67 -9.26 4.52
CA GLN A 413 6.67 -9.77 3.13
C GLN A 413 7.13 -11.24 3.03
N CYS A 414 7.61 -11.86 4.12
CA CYS A 414 7.78 -13.31 4.16
C CYS A 414 6.44 -14.06 4.32
N GLY A 415 5.39 -13.41 4.83
CA GLY A 415 4.06 -14.04 5.00
C GLY A 415 3.44 -14.58 3.70
N PRO A 416 3.47 -13.83 2.60
CA PRO A 416 3.04 -14.30 1.28
C PRO A 416 3.78 -15.53 0.75
N LEU A 417 5.04 -15.77 1.14
CA LEU A 417 5.75 -17.01 0.77
C LEU A 417 5.03 -18.23 1.34
N LEU A 418 4.54 -18.13 2.57
CA LEU A 418 3.71 -19.17 3.16
C LEU A 418 2.33 -19.19 2.48
N GLY A 419 1.67 -18.03 2.38
CA GLY A 419 0.31 -17.91 1.84
C GLY A 419 0.12 -18.46 0.42
N THR A 420 1.10 -18.26 -0.46
CA THR A 420 1.05 -18.77 -1.84
C THR A 420 1.13 -20.30 -1.94
N ASN A 421 1.58 -20.98 -0.87
CA ASN A 421 1.78 -22.43 -0.84
C ASN A 421 0.78 -23.19 0.04
N VAL A 422 -0.16 -22.50 0.71
CA VAL A 422 -1.07 -23.17 1.67
C VAL A 422 -2.36 -23.73 1.04
N PHE A 423 -2.59 -23.53 -0.26
CA PHE A 423 -3.79 -24.02 -0.99
C PHE A 423 -3.42 -25.04 -2.09
N PRO A 424 -2.95 -26.25 -1.73
CA PRO A 424 -2.58 -27.27 -2.70
C PRO A 424 -3.79 -27.88 -3.41
N ASP A 425 -3.61 -28.30 -4.66
CA ASP A 425 -4.66 -28.94 -5.46
C ASP A 425 -5.15 -30.28 -4.90
N SER A 426 -4.34 -30.95 -4.08
CA SER A 426 -4.69 -32.20 -3.40
C SER A 426 -5.85 -32.06 -2.40
N GLU A 427 -6.18 -30.84 -1.98
CA GLU A 427 -7.23 -30.58 -1.00
C GLU A 427 -8.52 -30.04 -1.60
N LYS A 428 -8.63 -30.05 -2.93
CA LYS A 428 -9.90 -29.77 -3.61
C LYS A 428 -11.00 -30.70 -3.11
N PRO A 429 -12.25 -30.21 -3.00
CA PRO A 429 -12.73 -28.85 -3.31
C PRO A 429 -12.74 -27.89 -2.11
N TYR A 430 -12.23 -28.33 -0.95
CA TYR A 430 -12.43 -27.61 0.33
C TYR A 430 -11.23 -26.76 0.75
N PHE A 431 -10.02 -27.14 0.36
CA PHE A 431 -8.77 -26.47 0.72
C PHE A 431 -8.61 -26.23 2.22
N ARG A 432 -8.98 -27.21 3.05
CA ARG A 432 -9.14 -27.06 4.50
C ARG A 432 -7.85 -26.60 5.19
N LYS A 433 -6.69 -27.08 4.78
CA LYS A 433 -5.38 -26.67 5.33
C LYS A 433 -5.14 -25.18 5.14
N GLY A 434 -5.36 -24.67 3.94
CA GLY A 434 -5.21 -23.24 3.64
C GLY A 434 -6.15 -22.38 4.48
N MET A 435 -7.40 -22.83 4.64
CA MET A 435 -8.40 -22.15 5.47
C MET A 435 -8.02 -22.17 6.95
N TRP A 436 -7.59 -23.32 7.51
CA TRP A 436 -7.19 -23.43 8.91
C TRP A 436 -5.92 -22.64 9.24
N ILE A 437 -4.92 -22.67 8.35
CA ILE A 437 -3.70 -21.87 8.53
C ILE A 437 -4.06 -20.38 8.51
N SER A 438 -4.86 -19.93 7.55
CA SER A 438 -5.30 -18.53 7.46
C SER A 438 -6.11 -18.10 8.68
N ALA A 439 -7.02 -18.96 9.17
CA ALA A 439 -7.78 -18.73 10.40
C ALA A 439 -6.88 -18.62 11.63
N ALA A 440 -5.89 -19.52 11.76
CA ALA A 440 -4.96 -19.52 12.89
C ALA A 440 -4.14 -18.23 12.96
N PHE A 441 -3.64 -17.74 11.82
CA PHE A 441 -2.95 -16.45 11.78
C PHE A 441 -3.90 -15.29 12.12
N CYS A 442 -5.13 -15.26 11.57
CA CYS A 442 -6.10 -14.21 11.94
C CYS A 442 -6.46 -14.22 13.44
N LEU A 443 -6.54 -15.38 14.08
CA LEU A 443 -6.78 -15.50 15.52
C LEU A 443 -5.57 -15.08 16.36
N LEU A 444 -4.35 -15.37 15.89
CA LEU A 444 -3.12 -14.92 16.53
C LEU A 444 -3.02 -13.39 16.52
N GLU A 445 -3.42 -12.75 15.41
CA GLU A 445 -3.54 -11.29 15.32
C GLU A 445 -4.54 -10.76 16.33
N MET A 446 -5.76 -11.30 16.33
CA MET A 446 -6.81 -10.90 17.27
C MET A 446 -6.34 -10.99 18.73
N ALA A 447 -5.65 -12.07 19.10
CA ALA A 447 -5.16 -12.28 20.46
C ALA A 447 -4.10 -11.23 20.86
N ARG A 448 -3.26 -10.79 19.91
CA ARG A 448 -2.24 -9.78 20.19
C ARG A 448 -2.82 -8.37 20.27
N GLU A 449 -3.72 -8.04 19.36
CA GLU A 449 -4.29 -6.69 19.19
C GLU A 449 -5.47 -6.41 20.14
N GLY A 450 -6.05 -7.46 20.71
CA GLY A 450 -7.07 -7.36 21.75
C GLY A 450 -6.52 -6.98 23.13
N VAL A 451 -5.19 -6.89 23.29
CA VAL A 451 -4.54 -6.41 24.52
C VAL A 451 -4.22 -4.93 24.35
N PRO A 452 -5.05 -4.00 24.90
CA PRO A 452 -4.78 -2.58 24.76
C PRO A 452 -3.52 -2.21 25.53
N GLU A 453 -2.47 -1.81 24.82
CA GLU A 453 -1.29 -1.20 25.42
C GLU A 453 -1.54 0.31 25.47
N VAL A 454 -1.69 0.87 26.67
CA VAL A 454 -1.78 2.31 26.83
C VAL A 454 -0.36 2.84 26.91
N GLU A 455 0.08 3.56 25.90
CA GLU A 455 1.36 4.25 25.94
C GLU A 455 1.12 5.75 26.02
N GLU A 456 1.53 6.32 27.16
CA GLU A 456 1.60 7.76 27.36
C GLU A 456 2.98 8.22 26.91
N TYR A 457 3.03 9.00 25.83
CA TYR A 457 4.25 9.68 25.42
C TYR A 457 4.14 11.15 25.83
N GLU A 458 5.17 11.62 26.52
CA GLU A 458 5.32 13.01 26.91
C GLU A 458 6.22 13.70 25.88
N ASP A 459 5.69 14.71 25.18
CA ASP A 459 6.45 15.46 24.19
C ASP A 459 7.47 16.38 24.87
N THR A 460 8.62 15.81 25.21
CA THR A 460 9.73 16.49 25.87
C THR A 460 10.39 17.58 25.01
N SER A 461 10.10 17.65 23.70
CA SER A 461 10.59 18.74 22.83
C SER A 461 9.83 20.03 23.10
N ILE A 462 8.51 19.96 23.08
CA ILE A 462 7.63 21.12 23.33
C ILE A 462 7.76 21.57 24.78
N ALA A 463 7.89 20.62 25.72
CA ALA A 463 8.12 20.94 27.12
C ALA A 463 9.45 21.67 27.36
N ARG A 464 10.50 21.41 26.55
CA ARG A 464 11.79 22.11 26.65
C ARG A 464 11.75 23.53 26.07
N GLU A 465 10.97 23.76 25.03
CA GLU A 465 10.92 25.07 24.34
C GLU A 465 9.81 26.00 24.86
N THR A 466 8.69 25.44 25.33
CA THR A 466 7.50 26.22 25.71
C THR A 466 7.08 26.05 27.17
N GLY A 467 7.67 25.09 27.90
CA GLY A 467 7.25 24.73 29.26
C GLY A 467 5.88 24.03 29.33
N VAL A 468 5.22 23.80 28.20
CA VAL A 468 3.92 23.14 28.12
C VAL A 468 4.14 21.64 27.92
N HIS A 469 3.72 20.85 28.90
CA HIS A 469 3.72 19.39 28.81
C HIS A 469 2.46 18.91 28.09
N GLU A 470 2.54 18.70 26.77
CA GLU A 470 1.49 17.97 26.05
C GLU A 470 1.70 16.47 26.22
N ARG A 471 0.78 15.81 26.93
CA ARG A 471 0.72 14.34 27.01
C ARG A 471 -0.17 13.82 25.89
N HIS A 472 0.42 13.02 25.00
CA HIS A 472 -0.35 12.29 24.00
C HIS A 472 -0.59 10.88 24.51
N ARG A 473 -1.87 10.54 24.68
CA ARG A 473 -2.31 9.21 25.08
C ARG A 473 -2.74 8.46 23.82
N TYR A 474 -2.01 7.41 23.46
CA TYR A 474 -2.45 6.47 22.46
C TYR A 474 -2.88 5.19 23.16
N ILE A 475 -4.11 4.76 22.91
CA ILE A 475 -4.58 3.42 23.28
C ILE A 475 -4.27 2.57 22.05
N TRP A 476 -3.24 1.74 22.17
CA TRP A 476 -2.83 0.85 21.10
C TRP A 476 -3.83 -0.28 20.95
#